data_AF-A0A7L9BGE4-F1
#
_entry.id   AF-A0A7L9BGE4-F1
#
_cell.length_a   1.000
_cell.length_b   1.000
_cell.length_c   1.000
_cell.angle_alpha   90.00
_cell.angle_beta   90.00
_cell.angle_gamma   90.00
#
_symmetry.space_group_name_H-M   'P 1'
#
loop_
_entity.id
_entity.type
_entity.pdbx_description
1 polymer ?
#
loop_
_entity_poly.entity_id
_entity_poly.type
_entity_poly.pdbx_seq_one_letter_code
_entity_poly.pdbx_strand_id
1 'polypeptide(L)'
;MPLRAYIDNEEIISIDQDEKQWDDLKKRLKSKECVLTLPCCKEEGFLRTSSKGLRHFVHAKSDNTCDWKPESPEHLRAKIEIIEACKENGWKAIPEFSETNWRADVLAIQNEKRIAFEVQWSRQTFEDTKFRQDRYKESNVRGCWFFRTAPKELREYDEHLKADKEIPAFKIFKDENSNIIAQLKQTQLPLRTLVDSLLKRRLKFCEHIRLKPKQEVTIVFFETSCWKCHKPQHLWTVEQNLVTVCNQDFYLMGSMWDNDDIDKSPKIYEAVKQFLQTETGKNLKIGQLKKRYSKTVHDSYLSHGCFYCDSIFGDWFLNTEKMNGQNNPNSLRHKVEIEFGTTKEEGQHWCYSDIGQFCE
;
A
#
# COMPACT_ATOMS: atom_id res chain seq x y z
N MET A 1 -11.89 25.55 -6.56
CA MET A 1 -11.08 26.05 -7.68
C MET A 1 -11.32 25.11 -8.85
N PRO A 2 -12.46 25.23 -9.56
CA PRO A 2 -12.81 24.28 -10.62
C PRO A 2 -11.74 24.15 -11.72
N LEU A 3 -11.52 22.93 -12.21
CA LEU A 3 -10.73 22.65 -13.42
C LEU A 3 -11.58 22.62 -14.69
N ARG A 4 -12.91 22.64 -14.54
CA ARG A 4 -13.87 22.47 -15.65
C ARG A 4 -14.83 23.66 -15.71
N ALA A 5 -15.11 24.10 -16.92
CA ALA A 5 -16.10 25.13 -17.21
C ALA A 5 -16.74 24.89 -18.58
N TYR A 6 -17.79 25.65 -18.89
CA TYR A 6 -18.41 25.69 -20.21
C TYR A 6 -18.29 27.10 -20.79
N ILE A 7 -17.91 27.20 -22.06
CA ILE A 7 -17.92 28.43 -22.84
C ILE A 7 -18.71 28.14 -24.11
N ASP A 8 -19.77 28.89 -24.38
CA ASP A 8 -20.62 28.69 -25.56
C ASP A 8 -21.15 27.24 -25.67
N ASN A 9 -21.46 26.61 -24.52
CA ASN A 9 -21.82 25.19 -24.35
C ASN A 9 -20.71 24.16 -24.67
N GLU A 10 -19.52 24.60 -25.03
CA GLU A 10 -18.35 23.74 -25.19
C GLU A 10 -17.61 23.56 -23.87
N GLU A 11 -17.21 22.32 -23.58
CA GLU A 11 -16.49 21.97 -22.35
C GLU A 11 -15.02 22.40 -22.45
N ILE A 12 -14.55 23.15 -21.45
CA ILE A 12 -13.16 23.58 -21.33
C ILE A 12 -12.58 23.02 -20.03
N ILE A 13 -11.45 22.33 -20.16
CA ILE A 13 -10.64 21.83 -19.04
C ILE A 13 -9.38 22.70 -18.96
N SER A 14 -9.14 23.33 -17.80
CA SER A 14 -8.11 24.36 -17.65
C SER A 14 -6.68 23.85 -17.91
N ILE A 15 -6.40 22.60 -17.57
CA ILE A 15 -5.09 21.97 -17.76
C ILE A 15 -4.82 21.50 -19.19
N ASP A 16 -5.85 21.46 -20.04
CA ASP A 16 -5.70 21.13 -21.46
C ASP A 16 -5.40 22.35 -22.32
N GLN A 17 -5.48 23.55 -21.75
CA GLN A 17 -5.24 24.78 -22.47
C GLN A 17 -3.76 25.11 -22.46
N ASP A 18 -3.16 25.28 -23.63
CA ASP A 18 -1.84 25.88 -23.76
C ASP A 18 -1.87 27.39 -23.40
N GLU A 19 -0.69 28.02 -23.31
CA GLU A 19 -0.60 29.44 -22.92
C GLU A 19 -1.34 30.38 -23.88
N LYS A 20 -1.25 30.13 -25.18
CA LYS A 20 -1.91 30.94 -26.20
C LYS A 20 -3.42 30.80 -26.11
N GLN A 21 -3.92 29.57 -26.01
CA GLN A 21 -5.35 29.27 -25.83
C GLN A 21 -5.90 29.93 -24.56
N TRP A 22 -5.19 29.82 -23.44
CA TRP A 22 -5.60 30.42 -22.17
C TRP A 22 -5.68 31.95 -22.23
N ASP A 23 -4.67 32.58 -22.86
CA ASP A 23 -4.65 34.04 -23.02
C ASP A 23 -5.71 34.54 -24.01
N ASP A 24 -5.97 33.80 -25.08
CA ASP A 24 -7.01 34.13 -26.04
C ASP A 24 -8.41 33.98 -25.43
N LEU A 25 -8.65 32.93 -24.62
CA LEU A 25 -9.88 32.80 -23.82
C LEU A 25 -10.06 33.98 -22.87
N LYS A 26 -8.98 34.39 -22.19
CA LYS A 26 -9.00 35.53 -21.27
C LYS A 26 -9.35 36.84 -21.99
N LYS A 27 -8.86 37.05 -23.22
CA LYS A 27 -9.22 38.22 -24.05
C LYS A 27 -10.70 38.20 -24.42
N ARG A 28 -11.21 37.07 -24.93
CA ARG A 28 -12.62 36.89 -25.35
C ARG A 28 -13.60 37.13 -24.20
N LEU A 29 -13.29 36.65 -23.00
CA LEU A 29 -14.11 36.89 -21.81
C LEU A 29 -14.05 38.35 -21.34
N LYS A 30 -12.89 39.00 -21.45
CA LYS A 30 -12.74 40.41 -21.12
C LYS A 30 -13.49 41.32 -22.11
N SER A 31 -13.54 40.97 -23.39
CA SER A 31 -14.32 41.67 -24.42
C SER A 31 -15.81 41.30 -24.40
N LYS A 32 -16.24 40.37 -23.53
CA LYS A 32 -17.62 39.85 -23.46
C LYS A 32 -18.11 39.21 -24.76
N GLU A 33 -17.20 38.65 -25.55
CA GLU A 33 -17.53 37.89 -26.76
C GLU A 33 -18.14 36.53 -26.44
N CYS A 34 -17.82 35.97 -25.28
CA CYS A 34 -18.39 34.74 -24.76
C CYS A 34 -18.62 34.84 -23.25
N VAL A 35 -19.36 33.87 -22.70
CA VAL A 35 -19.60 33.74 -21.26
C VAL A 35 -19.09 32.39 -20.79
N LEU A 36 -18.38 32.40 -19.67
CA LEU A 36 -17.93 31.18 -19.00
C LEU A 36 -18.91 30.84 -17.88
N THR A 37 -19.42 29.62 -17.87
CA THR A 37 -20.27 29.09 -16.78
C THR A 37 -19.65 27.89 -16.11
N LEU A 38 -19.94 27.72 -14.81
CA LEU A 38 -19.40 26.61 -14.02
C LEU A 38 -20.39 25.44 -13.92
N PRO A 39 -19.90 24.18 -14.00
CA PRO A 39 -20.76 23.00 -14.07
C PRO A 39 -21.64 22.78 -12.84
N CYS A 40 -21.23 23.26 -11.66
CA CYS A 40 -21.94 23.04 -10.40
C CYS A 40 -23.22 23.84 -10.22
N CYS A 41 -23.28 25.05 -10.78
CA CYS A 41 -24.37 25.99 -10.53
C CYS A 41 -24.87 26.67 -11.81
N LYS A 42 -24.16 26.50 -12.93
CA LYS A 42 -24.40 27.19 -14.20
C LYS A 42 -24.26 28.72 -14.12
N GLU A 43 -23.71 29.23 -13.03
CA GLU A 43 -23.40 30.65 -12.84
C GLU A 43 -22.13 31.04 -13.58
N GLU A 44 -22.00 32.33 -13.84
CA GLU A 44 -20.84 32.92 -14.50
C GLU A 44 -19.57 32.75 -13.65
N GLY A 45 -18.46 32.47 -14.33
CA GLY A 45 -17.14 32.38 -13.71
C GLY A 45 -16.08 33.15 -14.50
N PHE A 46 -14.86 33.15 -13.98
CA PHE A 46 -13.71 33.76 -14.65
C PHE A 46 -12.44 32.92 -14.50
N LEU A 47 -11.46 33.19 -15.37
CA LEU A 47 -10.17 32.50 -15.38
C LEU A 47 -9.25 33.07 -14.30
N ARG A 48 -8.51 32.18 -13.63
CA ARG A 48 -7.47 32.57 -12.69
C ARG A 48 -6.24 31.68 -12.85
N THR A 49 -5.07 32.31 -12.74
CA THR A 49 -3.79 31.62 -12.62
C THR A 49 -3.27 31.85 -11.20
N SER A 50 -2.90 30.78 -10.49
CA SER A 50 -2.29 30.88 -9.16
C SER A 50 -0.87 31.43 -9.25
N SER A 51 -0.29 31.84 -8.12
CA SER A 51 1.11 32.27 -8.06
C SER A 51 2.11 31.19 -8.48
N LYS A 52 1.72 29.91 -8.42
CA LYS A 52 2.51 28.77 -8.89
C LYS A 52 2.17 28.34 -10.33
N GLY A 53 1.46 29.18 -11.09
CA GLY A 53 1.14 28.93 -12.50
C GLY A 53 -0.10 28.06 -12.74
N LEU A 54 -0.81 27.61 -11.70
CA LEU A 54 -1.96 26.72 -11.87
C LEU A 54 -3.19 27.46 -12.39
N ARG A 55 -3.64 27.07 -13.58
CA ARG A 55 -4.83 27.58 -14.28
C ARG A 55 -6.10 26.88 -13.77
N HIS A 56 -7.08 27.68 -13.35
CA HIS A 56 -8.36 27.20 -12.83
C HIS A 56 -9.45 28.26 -13.04
N PHE A 57 -10.69 27.89 -12.75
CA PHE A 57 -11.84 28.78 -12.82
C PHE A 57 -12.29 29.20 -11.41
N VAL A 58 -13.02 30.30 -11.34
CA VAL A 58 -13.55 30.87 -10.09
C VAL A 58 -14.95 31.40 -10.34
N HIS A 59 -15.86 31.23 -9.39
CA HIS A 59 -17.20 31.83 -9.45
C HIS A 59 -17.08 33.36 -9.47
N ALA A 60 -17.86 34.00 -10.34
CA ALA A 60 -18.12 35.43 -10.19
C ALA A 60 -18.94 35.68 -8.90
N LYS A 61 -19.02 36.93 -8.45
CA LYS A 61 -19.96 37.26 -7.37
C LYS A 61 -21.39 37.06 -7.91
N SER A 62 -22.13 36.13 -7.32
CA SER A 62 -23.54 35.88 -7.61
C SER A 62 -24.37 36.01 -6.34
N ASP A 63 -25.62 36.45 -6.48
CA ASP A 63 -26.59 36.45 -5.38
C ASP A 63 -27.07 35.02 -5.04
N ASN A 64 -26.90 34.08 -5.98
CA ASN A 64 -27.15 32.66 -5.77
C ASN A 64 -26.04 32.02 -4.92
N THR A 65 -26.41 31.37 -3.83
CA THR A 65 -25.48 30.64 -2.97
C THR A 65 -25.15 29.29 -3.59
N CYS A 66 -24.03 29.21 -4.31
CA CYS A 66 -23.43 27.93 -4.64
C CYS A 66 -22.74 27.37 -3.38
N ASP A 67 -23.16 26.19 -2.90
CA ASP A 67 -22.53 25.48 -1.76
C ASP A 67 -21.16 24.87 -2.12
N TRP A 68 -20.48 25.45 -3.11
CA TRP A 68 -19.16 24.99 -3.52
C TRP A 68 -18.11 25.45 -2.51
N LYS A 69 -17.65 24.51 -1.68
CA LYS A 69 -16.52 24.77 -0.77
C LYS A 69 -15.21 24.91 -1.55
N PRO A 70 -14.37 25.91 -1.22
CA PRO A 70 -13.05 26.03 -1.82
C PRO A 70 -12.23 24.76 -1.59
N GLU A 71 -11.71 24.19 -2.67
CA GLU A 71 -10.76 23.06 -2.61
C GLU A 71 -9.35 23.56 -2.32
N SER A 72 -8.56 22.76 -1.62
CA SER A 72 -7.16 23.10 -1.34
C SER A 72 -6.30 22.95 -2.60
N PRO A 73 -5.15 23.66 -2.69
CA PRO A 73 -4.19 23.45 -3.76
C PRO A 73 -3.71 22.00 -3.88
N GLU A 74 -3.60 21.28 -2.76
CA GLU A 74 -3.19 19.87 -2.75
C GLU A 74 -4.26 18.94 -3.31
N HIS A 75 -5.54 19.19 -3.01
CA HIS A 75 -6.65 18.46 -3.61
C HIS A 75 -6.63 18.63 -5.13
N LEU A 76 -6.42 19.86 -5.59
CA LEU A 76 -6.34 20.18 -7.01
C LEU A 76 -5.14 19.54 -7.70
N ARG A 77 -3.95 19.59 -7.07
CA ARG A 77 -2.73 18.93 -7.55
C ARG A 77 -2.98 17.42 -7.73
N ALA A 78 -3.60 16.76 -6.76
CA ALA A 78 -3.90 15.34 -6.84
C ALA A 78 -4.84 15.00 -8.02
N LYS A 79 -5.90 15.81 -8.25
CA LYS A 79 -6.78 15.65 -9.42
C LYS A 79 -6.02 15.74 -10.73
N ILE A 80 -5.10 16.69 -10.84
CA ILE A 80 -4.28 16.88 -12.05
C ILE A 80 -3.41 15.65 -12.31
N GLU A 81 -2.70 15.15 -11.30
CA GLU A 81 -1.87 13.94 -11.43
C GLU A 81 -2.72 12.71 -11.85
N ILE A 82 -3.95 12.60 -11.35
CA ILE A 82 -4.90 11.55 -11.75
C ILE A 82 -5.32 11.73 -13.22
N ILE A 83 -5.70 12.94 -13.63
CA ILE A 83 -6.14 13.24 -15.00
C ILE A 83 -5.02 12.95 -16.00
N GLU A 84 -3.81 13.41 -15.70
CA GLU A 84 -2.64 13.18 -16.53
C GLU A 84 -2.32 11.69 -16.67
N ALA A 85 -2.28 10.94 -15.56
CA ALA A 85 -2.10 9.48 -15.59
C ALA A 85 -3.17 8.78 -16.45
N CYS A 86 -4.43 9.21 -16.34
CA CYS A 86 -5.53 8.66 -17.15
C CYS A 86 -5.30 8.91 -18.64
N LYS A 87 -4.97 10.15 -19.02
CA LYS A 87 -4.73 10.54 -20.43
C LYS A 87 -3.55 9.79 -21.03
N GLU A 88 -2.46 9.65 -20.30
CA GLU A 88 -1.27 8.87 -20.72
C GLU A 88 -1.60 7.40 -20.97
N ASN A 89 -2.62 6.87 -20.31
CA ASN A 89 -3.09 5.50 -20.46
C ASN A 89 -4.26 5.35 -21.45
N GLY A 90 -4.57 6.40 -22.23
CA GLY A 90 -5.64 6.39 -23.23
C GLY A 90 -7.05 6.34 -22.61
N TRP A 91 -7.21 6.88 -21.40
CA TRP A 91 -8.53 7.08 -20.77
C TRP A 91 -8.99 8.52 -20.98
N LYS A 92 -10.27 8.70 -21.32
CA LYS A 92 -10.90 10.02 -21.22
C LYS A 92 -11.07 10.36 -19.74
N ALA A 93 -10.46 11.45 -19.28
CA ALA A 93 -10.55 11.90 -17.89
C ALA A 93 -11.33 13.21 -17.79
N ILE A 94 -12.42 13.19 -17.04
CA ILE A 94 -13.34 14.31 -16.88
C ILE A 94 -13.32 14.75 -15.41
N PRO A 95 -12.71 15.90 -15.07
CA PRO A 95 -12.74 16.41 -13.71
C PRO A 95 -14.16 16.80 -13.29
N GLU A 96 -14.47 16.66 -12.01
CA GLU A 96 -15.66 17.23 -11.38
C GLU A 96 -16.96 16.75 -12.04
N PHE A 97 -16.98 15.49 -12.50
CA PHE A 97 -18.10 14.90 -13.21
C PHE A 97 -19.21 14.49 -12.24
N SER A 98 -20.46 14.73 -12.64
CA SER A 98 -21.65 14.38 -11.87
C SER A 98 -22.67 13.68 -12.74
N GLU A 99 -23.31 12.66 -12.20
CA GLU A 99 -24.58 12.14 -12.71
C GLU A 99 -25.72 12.52 -11.76
N THR A 100 -26.91 11.95 -11.97
CA THR A 100 -28.13 12.26 -11.23
C THR A 100 -27.95 12.24 -9.71
N ASN A 101 -27.15 11.32 -9.19
CA ASN A 101 -27.19 10.96 -7.78
C ASN A 101 -25.79 10.75 -7.16
N TRP A 102 -24.72 11.05 -7.90
CA TRP A 102 -23.34 11.00 -7.44
C TRP A 102 -22.45 11.98 -8.20
N ARG A 103 -21.28 12.23 -7.62
CA ARG A 103 -20.28 13.12 -8.17
C ARG A 103 -18.86 12.63 -7.88
N ALA A 104 -18.06 12.52 -8.93
CA ALA A 104 -16.64 12.18 -8.87
C ALA A 104 -15.73 13.42 -8.95
N ASP A 105 -14.60 13.36 -8.26
CA ASP A 105 -13.51 14.32 -8.45
C ASP A 105 -12.89 14.21 -9.84
N VAL A 106 -12.67 12.98 -10.33
CA VAL A 106 -12.27 12.68 -11.70
C VAL A 106 -12.97 11.40 -12.15
N LEU A 107 -13.75 11.46 -13.23
CA LEU A 107 -14.25 10.26 -13.91
C LEU A 107 -13.31 9.89 -15.05
N ALA A 108 -12.75 8.69 -15.01
CA ALA A 108 -12.00 8.10 -16.11
C ALA A 108 -12.87 7.09 -16.88
N ILE A 109 -12.86 7.19 -18.20
CA ILE A 109 -13.63 6.33 -19.11
C ILE A 109 -12.71 5.74 -20.18
N GLN A 110 -12.77 4.43 -20.36
CA GLN A 110 -12.13 3.72 -21.48
C GLN A 110 -13.05 2.59 -21.94
N ASN A 111 -13.58 2.74 -23.16
CA ASN A 111 -14.65 1.88 -23.68
C ASN A 111 -15.83 1.87 -22.67
N GLU A 112 -16.29 0.69 -22.27
CA GLU A 112 -17.37 0.53 -21.30
C GLU A 112 -16.90 0.65 -19.83
N LYS A 113 -15.58 0.74 -19.59
CA LYS A 113 -15.03 0.81 -18.23
C LYS A 113 -15.08 2.23 -17.70
N ARG A 114 -15.58 2.39 -16.47
CA ARG A 114 -15.71 3.67 -15.78
C ARG A 114 -15.08 3.58 -14.39
N ILE A 115 -14.22 4.54 -14.05
CA ILE A 115 -13.57 4.63 -12.75
C ILE A 115 -13.78 6.05 -12.19
N ALA A 116 -14.43 6.16 -11.03
CA ALA A 116 -14.52 7.39 -10.27
C ALA A 116 -13.32 7.44 -9.31
N PHE A 117 -12.40 8.37 -9.55
CA PHE A 117 -11.33 8.68 -8.62
C PHE A 117 -11.77 9.79 -7.67
N GLU A 118 -11.46 9.59 -6.39
CA GLU A 118 -11.83 10.47 -5.28
C GLU A 118 -10.61 10.89 -4.50
N VAL A 119 -10.50 12.19 -4.20
CA VAL A 119 -9.42 12.72 -3.38
C VAL A 119 -10.02 13.40 -2.15
N GLN A 120 -9.68 12.88 -0.97
CA GLN A 120 -10.16 13.41 0.30
C GLN A 120 -8.99 13.94 1.11
N TRP A 121 -8.76 15.26 0.96
CA TRP A 121 -7.72 15.97 1.71
C TRP A 121 -8.17 16.35 3.12
N SER A 122 -9.45 16.70 3.26
CA SER A 122 -10.13 16.93 4.53
C SER A 122 -10.72 15.63 5.07
N ARG A 123 -11.07 15.62 6.36
CA ARG A 123 -11.72 14.46 6.98
C ARG A 123 -13.08 14.21 6.33
N GLN A 124 -13.34 12.95 6.00
CA GLN A 124 -14.63 12.41 5.57
C GLN A 124 -14.98 11.24 6.49
N THR A 125 -16.27 11.01 6.75
CA THR A 125 -16.73 9.88 7.56
C THR A 125 -16.69 8.57 6.75
N PHE A 126 -16.74 7.43 7.44
CA PHE A 126 -16.84 6.14 6.76
C PHE A 126 -18.21 5.99 6.08
N GLU A 127 -19.27 6.45 6.73
CA GLU A 127 -20.64 6.43 6.25
C GLU A 127 -20.78 7.20 4.94
N ASP A 128 -20.22 8.42 4.86
CA ASP A 128 -20.22 9.21 3.63
C ASP A 128 -19.42 8.53 2.52
N THR A 129 -18.26 7.94 2.86
CA THR A 129 -17.42 7.21 1.91
C THR A 129 -18.20 6.03 1.33
N LYS A 130 -18.83 5.24 2.19
CA LYS A 130 -19.60 4.07 1.81
C LYS A 130 -20.83 4.45 0.98
N PHE A 131 -21.58 5.46 1.41
CA PHE A 131 -22.73 5.97 0.67
C PHE A 131 -22.36 6.36 -0.77
N ARG A 132 -21.25 7.08 -0.95
CA ARG A 132 -20.75 7.47 -2.27
C ARG A 132 -20.24 6.28 -3.07
N GLN A 133 -19.53 5.35 -2.44
CA GLN A 133 -19.05 4.12 -3.09
C GLN A 133 -20.21 3.26 -3.61
N ASP A 134 -21.26 3.09 -2.79
CA ASP A 134 -22.44 2.30 -3.15
C ASP A 134 -23.15 2.92 -4.37
N ARG A 135 -23.23 4.26 -4.45
CA ARG A 135 -23.76 4.98 -5.63
C ARG A 135 -22.93 4.77 -6.89
N TYR A 136 -21.60 4.74 -6.79
CA TYR A 136 -20.75 4.38 -7.94
C TYR A 136 -21.04 2.95 -8.42
N LYS A 137 -21.15 2.01 -7.48
CA LYS A 137 -21.46 0.61 -7.78
C LYS A 137 -22.81 0.46 -8.47
N GLU A 138 -23.86 1.15 -7.99
CA GLU A 138 -25.19 1.20 -8.62
C GLU A 138 -25.16 1.72 -10.06
N SER A 139 -24.26 2.68 -10.35
CA SER A 139 -24.07 3.26 -11.69
C SER A 139 -23.05 2.51 -12.57
N ASN A 140 -22.63 1.30 -12.19
CA ASN A 140 -21.59 0.52 -12.86
C ASN A 140 -20.26 1.29 -13.03
N VAL A 141 -19.89 2.05 -11.99
CA VAL A 141 -18.64 2.81 -11.88
C VAL A 141 -17.82 2.24 -10.74
N ARG A 142 -16.53 1.98 -10.99
CA ARG A 142 -15.61 1.56 -9.92
C ARG A 142 -15.12 2.78 -9.17
N GLY A 143 -15.32 2.86 -7.86
CA GLY A 143 -14.70 3.90 -7.05
C GLY A 143 -13.26 3.56 -6.65
N CYS A 144 -12.39 4.58 -6.59
CA CYS A 144 -11.02 4.49 -6.10
C CYS A 144 -10.69 5.75 -5.30
N TRP A 145 -10.33 5.58 -4.03
CA TRP A 145 -10.20 6.66 -3.06
C TRP A 145 -8.76 6.95 -2.69
N PHE A 146 -8.44 8.23 -2.55
CA PHE A 146 -7.16 8.72 -2.06
C PHE A 146 -7.38 9.61 -0.83
N PHE A 147 -6.95 9.15 0.34
CA PHE A 147 -7.17 9.85 1.61
C PHE A 147 -5.88 10.42 2.19
N ARG A 148 -5.90 11.69 2.60
CA ARG A 148 -4.87 12.20 3.52
C ARG A 148 -5.04 11.62 4.92
N THR A 149 -6.28 11.59 5.39
CA THR A 149 -6.65 11.02 6.69
C THR A 149 -7.95 10.27 6.51
N ALA A 150 -7.85 8.94 6.40
CA ALA A 150 -9.01 8.10 6.19
C ALA A 150 -9.85 7.93 7.48
N PRO A 151 -11.11 7.53 7.34
CA PRO A 151 -11.92 7.01 8.45
C PRO A 151 -11.20 5.93 9.26
N LYS A 152 -11.58 5.74 10.53
CA LYS A 152 -10.94 4.73 11.41
C LYS A 152 -11.20 3.31 10.92
N GLU A 153 -12.38 3.10 10.35
CA GLU A 153 -12.92 1.85 9.83
C GLU A 153 -12.12 1.32 8.62
N LEU A 154 -11.44 2.22 7.90
CA LEU A 154 -10.56 1.89 6.78
C LEU A 154 -9.08 1.73 7.17
N ARG A 155 -8.75 1.83 8.47
CA ARG A 155 -7.37 1.79 8.97
C ARG A 155 -7.07 0.52 9.76
N GLU A 156 -5.84 0.08 9.66
CA GLU A 156 -5.23 -0.89 10.56
C GLU A 156 -4.75 -0.20 11.85
N TYR A 157 -4.32 -0.99 12.84
CA TYR A 157 -3.86 -0.48 14.14
C TYR A 157 -2.66 0.47 14.03
N ASP A 158 -1.81 0.26 13.03
CA ASP A 158 -0.62 1.06 12.74
C ASP A 158 -0.87 2.27 11.83
N GLU A 159 -2.14 2.64 11.63
CA GLU A 159 -2.57 3.79 10.82
C GLU A 159 -2.33 3.63 9.30
N HIS A 160 -1.96 2.43 8.82
CA HIS A 160 -2.03 2.07 7.41
C HIS A 160 -3.49 1.81 6.99
N LEU A 161 -3.78 1.91 5.68
CA LEU A 161 -5.11 1.56 5.19
C LEU A 161 -5.24 0.06 5.02
N LYS A 162 -6.33 -0.47 5.57
CA LYS A 162 -6.75 -1.84 5.34
C LYS A 162 -7.07 -2.01 3.86
N ALA A 163 -6.58 -3.09 3.25
CA ALA A 163 -6.97 -3.44 1.89
C ALA A 163 -8.43 -3.92 1.88
N ASP A 164 -9.25 -3.29 1.05
CA ASP A 164 -10.65 -3.64 0.87
C ASP A 164 -10.98 -3.65 -0.63
N LYS A 165 -11.51 -4.77 -1.11
CA LYS A 165 -11.87 -4.94 -2.52
C LYS A 165 -13.09 -4.11 -2.95
N GLU A 166 -14.03 -3.91 -2.03
CA GLU A 166 -15.26 -3.14 -2.26
C GLU A 166 -15.01 -1.63 -2.19
N ILE A 167 -14.07 -1.20 -1.33
CA ILE A 167 -13.64 0.19 -1.20
C ILE A 167 -12.11 0.31 -1.43
N PRO A 168 -11.65 0.31 -2.70
CA PRO A 168 -10.24 0.56 -3.00
C PRO A 168 -9.81 1.93 -2.50
N ALA A 169 -8.95 1.97 -1.50
CA ALA A 169 -8.51 3.20 -0.85
C ALA A 169 -6.99 3.20 -0.61
N PHE A 170 -6.37 4.35 -0.85
CA PHE A 170 -4.93 4.55 -0.73
C PHE A 170 -4.64 5.82 0.08
N LYS A 171 -3.63 5.76 0.95
CA LYS A 171 -3.22 6.91 1.75
C LYS A 171 -2.34 7.81 0.89
N ILE A 172 -2.59 9.11 0.90
CA ILE A 172 -1.78 10.10 0.20
C ILE A 172 -1.27 11.17 1.17
N PHE A 173 -0.14 11.77 0.87
CA PHE A 173 0.42 12.90 1.60
C PHE A 173 1.24 13.78 0.65
N LYS A 174 1.71 14.93 1.15
CA LYS A 174 2.62 15.78 0.39
C LYS A 174 4.06 15.58 0.84
N ASP A 175 4.99 15.53 -0.11
CA ASP A 175 6.42 15.60 0.18
C ASP A 175 6.87 17.07 0.43
N GLU A 176 8.16 17.25 0.67
CA GLU A 176 8.79 18.56 0.88
C GLU A 176 8.63 19.50 -0.33
N ASN A 177 8.54 18.93 -1.53
CA ASN A 177 8.39 19.65 -2.80
C ASN A 177 6.90 19.89 -3.17
N SER A 178 5.96 19.56 -2.28
CA SER A 178 4.51 19.64 -2.54
C SER A 178 4.00 18.69 -3.64
N ASN A 179 4.74 17.63 -3.96
CA ASN A 179 4.23 16.53 -4.78
C ASN A 179 3.33 15.63 -3.94
N ILE A 180 2.35 15.01 -4.59
CA ILE A 180 1.44 14.08 -3.92
C ILE A 180 2.01 12.67 -4.03
N ILE A 181 2.31 12.09 -2.87
CA ILE A 181 2.85 10.74 -2.73
C ILE A 181 1.75 9.83 -2.19
N ALA A 182 1.62 8.64 -2.76
CA ALA A 182 0.73 7.60 -2.29
C ALA A 182 1.51 6.49 -1.55
N GLN A 183 0.95 6.01 -0.45
CA GLN A 183 1.50 4.94 0.38
C GLN A 183 0.81 3.61 0.06
N LEU A 184 1.62 2.61 -0.28
CA LEU A 184 1.28 1.19 -0.42
C LEU A 184 2.09 0.38 0.61
N LYS A 185 1.59 0.25 1.84
CA LYS A 185 2.33 -0.41 2.95
C LYS A 185 3.76 0.12 3.07
N GLN A 186 4.83 -0.61 2.73
CA GLN A 186 6.22 -0.11 2.74
C GLN A 186 6.60 0.73 1.50
N THR A 187 5.88 0.58 0.39
CA THR A 187 6.21 1.26 -0.87
C THR A 187 5.55 2.63 -0.94
N GLN A 188 6.31 3.63 -1.36
CA GLN A 188 5.81 4.97 -1.67
C GLN A 188 6.00 5.25 -3.15
N LEU A 189 4.97 5.78 -3.80
CA LEU A 189 4.98 6.13 -5.22
C LEU A 189 4.40 7.53 -5.41
N PRO A 190 4.89 8.30 -6.41
CA PRO A 190 4.13 9.46 -6.88
C PRO A 190 2.70 9.06 -7.23
N LEU A 191 1.71 9.91 -6.92
CA LEU A 191 0.30 9.58 -7.15
C LEU A 191 0.02 9.20 -8.62
N ARG A 192 0.60 9.93 -9.57
CA ARG A 192 0.51 9.62 -11.01
C ARG A 192 0.99 8.21 -11.33
N THR A 193 2.13 7.79 -10.76
CA THR A 193 2.69 6.44 -10.94
C THR A 193 1.78 5.36 -10.38
N LEU A 194 1.15 5.61 -9.22
CA LEU A 194 0.18 4.68 -8.64
C LEU A 194 -1.05 4.53 -9.54
N VAL A 195 -1.59 5.65 -10.04
CA VAL A 195 -2.75 5.64 -10.96
C VAL A 195 -2.39 4.94 -12.28
N ASP A 196 -1.22 5.23 -12.86
CA ASP A 196 -0.71 4.52 -14.03
C ASP A 196 -0.69 3.00 -13.80
N SER A 197 -0.18 2.58 -12.64
CA SER A 197 -0.09 1.17 -12.26
C SER A 197 -1.45 0.52 -12.06
N LEU A 198 -2.41 1.24 -11.46
CA LEU A 198 -3.82 0.82 -11.35
C LEU A 198 -4.44 0.59 -12.73
N LEU A 199 -4.27 1.54 -13.65
CA LEU A 199 -4.84 1.48 -15.00
C LEU A 199 -4.20 0.38 -15.85
N LYS A 200 -2.90 0.14 -15.70
CA LYS A 200 -2.15 -0.96 -16.34
C LYS A 200 -2.33 -2.33 -15.68
N ARG A 201 -3.16 -2.44 -14.64
CA ARG A 201 -3.39 -3.67 -13.86
C ARG A 201 -2.13 -4.25 -13.22
N ARG A 202 -1.18 -3.39 -12.84
CA ARG A 202 0.02 -3.72 -12.04
C ARG A 202 -0.25 -3.69 -10.54
N LEU A 203 -1.44 -3.27 -10.13
CA LEU A 203 -1.91 -3.34 -8.75
C LEU A 203 -3.15 -4.22 -8.69
N LYS A 204 -3.15 -5.23 -7.81
CA LYS A 204 -4.23 -6.19 -7.65
C LYS A 204 -4.56 -6.42 -6.18
N PHE A 205 -5.85 -6.58 -5.86
CA PHE A 205 -6.25 -7.06 -4.54
C PHE A 205 -5.97 -8.56 -4.45
N CYS A 206 -5.17 -8.97 -3.48
CA CYS A 206 -4.86 -10.37 -3.20
C CYS A 206 -5.38 -10.75 -1.82
N GLU A 207 -5.97 -11.94 -1.71
CA GLU A 207 -6.44 -12.51 -0.43
C GLU A 207 -5.32 -13.23 0.34
N HIS A 208 -4.23 -13.56 -0.37
CA HIS A 208 -3.08 -14.24 0.18
C HIS A 208 -1.85 -13.35 0.11
N ILE A 209 -0.87 -13.66 0.95
CA ILE A 209 0.51 -13.17 0.85
C ILE A 209 1.36 -14.34 0.40
N ARG A 210 2.22 -14.13 -0.61
CA ARG A 210 3.10 -15.16 -1.15
C ARG A 210 4.55 -14.77 -0.96
N LEU A 211 5.29 -15.63 -0.28
CA LEU A 211 6.74 -15.49 -0.10
C LEU A 211 7.47 -15.55 -1.44
N LYS A 212 8.58 -14.82 -1.62
CA LYS A 212 9.43 -15.07 -2.80
C LYS A 212 9.85 -16.54 -2.80
N PRO A 213 9.69 -17.25 -3.92
CA PRO A 213 9.93 -18.69 -3.99
C PRO A 213 11.38 -19.04 -3.71
N LYS A 214 12.30 -18.10 -3.97
CA LYS A 214 13.73 -18.22 -3.79
C LYS A 214 14.30 -16.91 -3.31
N GLN A 215 14.99 -16.91 -2.16
CA GLN A 215 15.64 -15.72 -1.60
C GLN A 215 16.80 -16.08 -0.66
N GLU A 216 17.73 -15.14 -0.48
CA GLU A 216 18.80 -15.24 0.53
C GLU A 216 18.19 -15.11 1.94
N VAL A 217 18.65 -15.97 2.84
CA VAL A 217 18.25 -16.01 4.24
C VAL A 217 19.50 -15.99 5.10
N THR A 218 19.50 -15.17 6.16
CA THR A 218 20.56 -15.21 7.17
C THR A 218 20.13 -16.08 8.34
N ILE A 219 20.81 -17.20 8.54
CA ILE A 219 20.67 -18.04 9.73
C ILE A 219 21.69 -17.56 10.76
N VAL A 220 21.20 -17.18 11.95
CA VAL A 220 22.02 -16.73 13.07
C VAL A 220 22.15 -17.86 14.07
N PHE A 221 23.37 -18.34 14.30
CA PHE A 221 23.70 -19.28 15.35
C PHE A 221 24.19 -18.52 16.58
N PHE A 222 23.60 -18.80 17.74
CA PHE A 222 23.90 -18.11 18.99
C PHE A 222 24.10 -19.10 20.13
N GLU A 223 24.93 -18.72 21.09
CA GLU A 223 25.20 -19.50 22.29
C GLU A 223 24.09 -19.34 23.33
N THR A 224 23.77 -20.44 24.02
CA THR A 224 22.84 -20.46 25.16
C THR A 224 23.24 -21.61 26.11
N SER A 225 22.64 -21.64 27.31
CA SER A 225 22.82 -22.72 28.29
C SER A 225 21.51 -23.43 28.58
N CYS A 226 21.55 -24.76 28.66
CA CYS A 226 20.35 -25.52 29.00
C CYS A 226 19.87 -25.23 30.43
N TRP A 227 18.58 -24.89 30.58
CA TRP A 227 17.97 -24.65 31.90
C TRP A 227 17.98 -25.87 32.83
N LYS A 228 18.08 -27.10 32.29
CA LYS A 228 18.07 -28.35 33.07
C LYS A 228 19.47 -28.85 33.43
N CYS A 229 20.36 -28.95 32.44
CA CYS A 229 21.69 -29.54 32.65
C CYS A 229 22.83 -28.52 32.66
N HIS A 230 22.53 -27.23 32.46
CA HIS A 230 23.45 -26.09 32.50
C HIS A 230 24.66 -26.16 31.54
N LYS A 231 24.67 -27.11 30.62
CA LYS A 231 25.75 -27.23 29.62
C LYS A 231 25.58 -26.16 28.52
N PRO A 232 26.68 -25.51 28.11
CA PRO A 232 26.66 -24.55 27.01
C PRO A 232 26.44 -25.26 25.68
N GLN A 233 25.62 -24.65 24.83
CA GLN A 233 25.24 -25.18 23.53
C GLN A 233 24.88 -24.04 22.57
N HIS A 234 24.49 -24.40 21.35
CA HIS A 234 24.09 -23.44 20.32
C HIS A 234 22.67 -23.71 19.87
N LEU A 235 21.96 -22.64 19.54
CA LEU A 235 20.67 -22.67 18.83
C LEU A 235 20.78 -21.81 17.56
N TRP A 236 19.74 -21.80 16.75
CA TRP A 236 19.65 -20.95 15.57
C TRP A 236 18.32 -20.18 15.56
N THR A 237 18.31 -19.08 14.82
CA THR A 237 17.13 -18.32 14.42
C THR A 237 17.40 -17.68 13.05
N VAL A 238 16.38 -17.19 12.38
CA VAL A 238 16.46 -16.55 11.07
C VAL A 238 16.29 -15.04 11.25
N GLU A 239 17.13 -14.25 10.58
CA GLU A 239 16.85 -12.81 10.48
C GLU A 239 15.55 -12.62 9.68
N GLN A 240 14.56 -11.91 10.23
CA GLN A 240 13.25 -11.72 9.60
C GLN A 240 13.29 -10.65 8.51
N ASN A 241 14.14 -10.86 7.50
CA ASN A 241 14.27 -10.00 6.31
C ASN A 241 13.66 -10.64 5.06
N LEU A 242 12.74 -11.60 5.25
CA LEU A 242 12.06 -12.27 4.16
C LEU A 242 11.06 -11.32 3.50
N VAL A 243 10.93 -11.44 2.18
CA VAL A 243 10.01 -10.60 1.41
C VAL A 243 9.09 -11.44 0.53
N THR A 244 7.92 -10.86 0.26
CA THR A 244 6.89 -11.42 -0.61
C THR A 244 7.24 -11.19 -2.09
N VAL A 245 6.50 -11.84 -3.00
CA VAL A 245 6.65 -11.60 -4.45
C VAL A 245 6.37 -10.15 -4.85
N CYS A 246 5.58 -9.41 -4.05
CA CYS A 246 5.35 -7.97 -4.21
C CYS A 246 6.26 -7.08 -3.35
N ASN A 247 7.36 -7.66 -2.85
CA ASN A 247 8.42 -6.98 -2.13
C ASN A 247 7.96 -6.28 -0.85
N GLN A 248 6.95 -6.85 -0.20
CA GLN A 248 6.50 -6.48 1.13
C GLN A 248 7.27 -7.34 2.14
N ASP A 249 7.54 -6.81 3.33
CA ASP A 249 8.13 -7.62 4.38
C ASP A 249 7.16 -8.74 4.77
N PHE A 250 7.71 -9.95 4.84
CA PHE A 250 6.99 -11.13 5.29
C PHE A 250 7.34 -11.38 6.75
N TYR A 251 6.65 -10.66 7.63
CA TYR A 251 6.70 -10.93 9.05
C TYR A 251 5.83 -12.15 9.34
N LEU A 252 6.46 -13.32 9.41
CA LEU A 252 5.92 -14.38 10.24
C LEU A 252 6.00 -13.83 11.66
N MET A 253 4.87 -13.34 12.21
CA MET A 253 4.76 -13.19 13.65
C MET A 253 5.26 -14.50 14.23
N GLY A 254 6.35 -14.45 15.01
CA GLY A 254 6.95 -15.65 15.58
C GLY A 254 5.86 -16.41 16.29
N SER A 255 5.38 -17.46 15.64
CA SER A 255 4.14 -18.12 16.02
C SER A 255 4.53 -19.01 17.19
N MET A 256 4.08 -18.60 18.37
CA MET A 256 4.53 -19.22 19.62
C MET A 256 3.79 -20.54 19.79
N TRP A 257 4.54 -21.60 20.09
CA TRP A 257 3.99 -22.90 20.46
C TRP A 257 3.29 -23.65 19.32
N ASP A 258 3.60 -23.31 18.07
CA ASP A 258 3.18 -24.07 16.89
C ASP A 258 4.37 -24.48 16.01
N ASN A 259 4.06 -25.02 14.83
CA ASN A 259 5.04 -25.52 13.88
C ASN A 259 5.33 -24.53 12.75
N ASP A 260 4.71 -23.35 12.76
CA ASP A 260 4.66 -22.42 11.62
C ASP A 260 5.74 -21.33 11.70
N ASP A 261 6.50 -21.30 12.82
CA ASP A 261 7.67 -20.45 12.98
C ASP A 261 8.70 -20.76 11.88
N ILE A 262 9.14 -19.72 11.16
CA ILE A 262 10.11 -19.84 10.07
C ILE A 262 11.37 -20.57 10.49
N ASP A 263 11.81 -20.39 11.74
CA ASP A 263 13.01 -21.02 12.29
C ASP A 263 12.91 -22.54 12.27
N LYS A 264 11.68 -23.05 12.29
CA LYS A 264 11.31 -24.47 12.34
C LYS A 264 10.96 -25.03 10.96
N SER A 265 10.97 -24.20 9.91
CA SER A 265 10.71 -24.63 8.53
C SER A 265 11.62 -25.80 8.13
N PRO A 266 11.09 -26.86 7.50
CA PRO A 266 11.91 -27.98 7.03
C PRO A 266 13.10 -27.56 6.16
N LYS A 267 12.91 -26.52 5.33
CA LYS A 267 13.95 -25.98 4.45
C LYS A 267 15.07 -25.29 5.22
N ILE A 268 14.72 -24.53 6.26
CA ILE A 268 15.69 -23.90 7.17
C ILE A 268 16.46 -24.99 7.93
N TYR A 269 15.76 -26.00 8.44
CA TYR A 269 16.40 -27.08 9.19
C TYR A 269 17.32 -27.95 8.30
N GLU A 270 16.99 -28.15 7.03
CA GLU A 270 17.88 -28.75 6.03
C GLU A 270 19.15 -27.91 5.84
N ALA A 271 19.03 -26.60 5.66
CA ALA A 271 20.17 -25.70 5.54
C ALA A 271 21.05 -25.71 6.81
N VAL A 272 20.45 -25.72 8.01
CA VAL A 272 21.19 -25.89 9.27
C VAL A 272 21.97 -27.21 9.29
N LYS A 273 21.33 -28.33 8.91
CA LYS A 273 21.98 -29.65 8.86
C LYS A 273 23.16 -29.67 7.89
N GLN A 274 23.05 -29.03 6.73
CA GLN A 274 24.15 -28.88 5.78
C GLN A 274 25.27 -28.02 6.36
N PHE A 275 24.93 -26.89 7.00
CA PHE A 275 25.91 -26.01 7.63
C PHE A 275 26.72 -26.71 8.74
N LEU A 276 26.07 -27.56 9.54
CA LEU A 276 26.71 -28.35 10.60
C LEU A 276 27.76 -29.35 10.07
N GLN A 277 27.76 -29.67 8.77
CA GLN A 277 28.78 -30.53 8.15
C GLN A 277 30.02 -29.76 7.69
N THR A 278 29.98 -28.43 7.71
CA THR A 278 31.11 -27.58 7.31
C THR A 278 32.18 -27.48 8.40
N GLU A 279 33.39 -27.05 8.02
CA GLU A 279 34.49 -26.82 8.98
C GLU A 279 34.13 -25.81 10.08
N THR A 280 33.33 -24.79 9.74
CA THR A 280 32.86 -23.77 10.67
C THR A 280 31.73 -24.29 11.56
N GLY A 281 30.80 -25.07 11.01
CA GLY A 281 29.60 -25.53 11.71
C GLY A 281 29.80 -26.79 12.56
N LYS A 282 30.77 -27.66 12.25
CA LYS A 282 30.94 -28.99 12.90
C LYS A 282 31.14 -28.96 14.42
N ASN A 283 31.62 -27.83 14.95
CA ASN A 283 31.85 -27.66 16.38
C ASN A 283 30.60 -27.21 17.15
N LEU A 284 29.57 -26.71 16.45
CA LEU A 284 28.34 -26.24 17.06
C LEU A 284 27.58 -27.39 17.71
N LYS A 285 27.13 -27.17 18.94
CA LYS A 285 26.39 -28.15 19.75
C LYS A 285 24.90 -27.86 19.62
N ILE A 286 24.28 -28.33 18.53
CA ILE A 286 22.88 -28.06 18.20
C ILE A 286 22.04 -29.33 18.39
N GLY A 287 21.03 -29.27 19.26
CA GLY A 287 20.07 -30.37 19.43
C GLY A 287 19.12 -30.53 18.24
N GLN A 288 18.52 -31.72 18.10
CA GLN A 288 17.59 -31.99 17.00
C GLN A 288 16.31 -31.17 17.10
N LEU A 289 15.83 -30.66 15.96
CA LEU A 289 14.48 -30.10 15.85
C LEU A 289 13.49 -31.25 15.76
N LYS A 290 12.63 -31.41 16.77
CA LYS A 290 11.59 -32.46 16.81
C LYS A 290 10.46 -32.07 17.75
N LYS A 291 9.32 -32.77 17.65
CA LYS A 291 8.20 -32.57 18.58
C LYS A 291 8.58 -32.97 20.00
N ARG A 292 8.33 -32.10 20.97
CA ARG A 292 8.52 -32.37 22.41
C ARG A 292 7.31 -31.87 23.19
N TYR A 293 6.91 -32.63 24.21
CA TYR A 293 5.81 -32.24 25.09
C TYR A 293 6.22 -31.07 25.98
N SER A 294 5.37 -30.04 26.02
CA SER A 294 5.51 -28.89 26.90
C SER A 294 4.45 -28.94 27.99
N LYS A 295 4.90 -28.93 29.26
CA LYS A 295 3.99 -28.85 30.41
C LYS A 295 3.21 -27.54 30.47
N THR A 296 3.76 -26.45 29.90
CA THR A 296 3.14 -25.12 29.94
C THR A 296 1.91 -25.02 29.04
N VAL A 297 1.92 -25.67 27.88
CA VAL A 297 0.81 -25.62 26.91
C VAL A 297 0.03 -26.94 26.85
N HIS A 298 0.42 -27.93 27.65
CA HIS A 298 -0.18 -29.27 27.71
C HIS A 298 -0.25 -30.00 26.36
N ASP A 299 0.68 -29.71 25.44
CA ASP A 299 0.72 -30.30 24.10
C ASP A 299 2.17 -30.44 23.60
N SER A 300 2.37 -31.13 22.47
CA SER A 300 3.64 -31.33 21.79
C SER A 300 3.74 -30.55 20.49
N TYR A 301 4.74 -29.67 20.42
CA TYR A 301 5.05 -28.88 19.22
C TYR A 301 6.51 -29.05 18.81
N LEU A 302 6.82 -28.70 17.56
CA LEU A 302 8.18 -28.72 17.03
C LEU A 302 9.05 -27.71 17.80
N SER A 303 10.09 -28.19 18.48
CA SER A 303 10.88 -27.33 19.38
C SER A 303 12.38 -27.52 19.18
N HIS A 304 13.16 -26.52 19.56
CA HIS A 304 14.56 -26.72 19.87
C HIS A 304 14.69 -27.61 21.12
N GLY A 305 15.81 -28.32 21.22
CA GLY A 305 16.11 -29.18 22.36
C GLY A 305 17.57 -29.10 22.75
N CYS A 306 17.85 -29.51 23.99
CA CYS A 306 19.22 -29.58 24.47
C CYS A 306 20.01 -30.63 23.70
N PHE A 307 21.21 -30.26 23.22
CA PHE A 307 22.13 -31.19 22.57
C PHE A 307 22.51 -32.37 23.48
N TYR A 308 22.59 -32.15 24.80
CA TYR A 308 23.08 -33.16 25.75
C TYR A 308 22.00 -33.97 26.45
N CYS A 309 20.91 -33.33 26.87
CA CYS A 309 19.86 -33.98 27.68
C CYS A 309 18.47 -33.94 27.04
N ASP A 310 18.39 -33.47 25.79
CA ASP A 310 17.17 -33.41 24.96
C ASP A 310 15.98 -32.64 25.56
N SER A 311 16.22 -31.87 26.63
CA SER A 311 15.20 -31.04 27.27
C SER A 311 14.71 -29.97 26.31
N ILE A 312 13.39 -29.76 26.28
CA ILE A 312 12.73 -28.74 25.46
C ILE A 312 13.23 -27.34 25.82
N PHE A 313 13.48 -26.53 24.79
CA PHE A 313 13.55 -25.08 24.92
C PHE A 313 12.21 -24.53 24.47
N GLY A 314 11.42 -24.01 25.41
CA GLY A 314 10.09 -23.50 25.12
C GLY A 314 10.13 -22.15 24.42
N ASP A 315 9.28 -21.95 23.41
CA ASP A 315 9.33 -20.78 22.52
C ASP A 315 9.25 -19.44 23.25
N TRP A 316 8.48 -19.37 24.34
CA TRP A 316 8.37 -18.16 25.16
C TRP A 316 9.71 -17.71 25.75
N PHE A 317 10.50 -18.66 26.26
CA PHE A 317 11.82 -18.36 26.82
C PHE A 317 12.86 -18.09 25.74
N LEU A 318 12.71 -18.74 24.58
CA LEU A 318 13.61 -18.57 23.45
C LEU A 318 13.50 -17.19 22.81
N ASN A 319 12.34 -16.53 22.86
CA ASN A 319 12.15 -15.25 22.16
C ASN A 319 13.22 -14.21 22.54
N THR A 320 13.50 -14.05 23.83
CA THR A 320 14.54 -13.14 24.33
C THR A 320 15.94 -13.60 23.90
N GLU A 321 16.22 -14.91 23.95
CA GLU A 321 17.52 -15.45 23.53
C GLU A 321 17.75 -15.29 22.02
N LYS A 322 16.72 -15.49 21.19
CA LYS A 322 16.76 -15.26 19.75
C LYS A 322 17.05 -13.79 19.44
N MET A 323 16.34 -12.85 20.08
CA MET A 323 16.60 -11.42 19.92
C MET A 323 18.02 -11.04 20.35
N ASN A 324 18.49 -11.56 21.49
CA ASN A 324 19.87 -11.34 21.93
C ASN A 324 20.89 -11.93 20.93
N GLY A 325 20.62 -13.12 20.39
CA GLY A 325 21.42 -13.74 19.36
C GLY A 325 21.50 -12.90 18.08
N GLN A 326 20.36 -12.39 17.59
CA GLN A 326 20.29 -11.53 16.41
C GLN A 326 21.01 -10.19 16.60
N ASN A 327 20.94 -9.61 17.79
CA ASN A 327 21.58 -8.32 18.11
C ASN A 327 23.07 -8.44 18.48
N ASN A 328 23.55 -9.66 18.78
CA ASN A 328 24.95 -9.87 19.12
C ASN A 328 25.83 -9.92 17.84
N PRO A 329 26.84 -9.04 17.71
CA PRO A 329 27.73 -9.05 16.55
C PRO A 329 28.63 -10.29 16.50
N ASN A 330 28.86 -10.96 17.64
CA ASN A 330 29.67 -12.18 17.71
C ASN A 330 28.89 -13.45 17.35
N SER A 331 27.56 -13.37 17.19
CA SER A 331 26.77 -14.50 16.69
C SER A 331 27.20 -14.87 15.28
N LEU A 332 27.33 -16.17 15.04
CA LEU A 332 27.75 -16.70 13.75
C LEU A 332 26.59 -16.58 12.75
N ARG A 333 26.83 -15.88 11.65
CA ARG A 333 25.83 -15.67 10.59
C ARG A 333 26.17 -16.49 9.36
N HIS A 334 25.21 -17.28 8.90
CA HIS A 334 25.31 -18.05 7.67
C HIS A 334 24.26 -17.57 6.68
N LYS A 335 24.71 -16.96 5.59
CA LYS A 335 23.85 -16.58 4.47
C LYS A 335 23.72 -17.76 3.53
N VAL A 336 22.48 -18.09 3.19
CA VAL A 336 22.16 -19.21 2.30
C VAL A 336 20.94 -18.87 1.45
N GLU A 337 20.97 -19.29 0.20
CA GLU A 337 19.82 -19.15 -0.69
C GLU A 337 18.87 -20.33 -0.48
N ILE A 338 17.60 -20.03 -0.16
CA ILE A 338 16.60 -21.05 0.16
C ILE A 338 15.47 -21.01 -0.86
N GLU A 339 15.11 -22.20 -1.35
CA GLU A 339 13.94 -22.41 -2.20
C GLU A 339 12.73 -22.81 -1.33
N PHE A 340 11.91 -21.81 -1.02
CA PHE A 340 10.65 -21.96 -0.28
C PHE A 340 9.52 -22.52 -1.16
N GLY A 341 9.65 -22.41 -2.49
CA GLY A 341 8.62 -22.87 -3.43
C GLY A 341 7.38 -21.99 -3.38
N THR A 342 6.19 -22.58 -3.23
CA THR A 342 4.93 -21.83 -3.17
C THR A 342 4.43 -21.79 -1.73
N THR A 343 5.03 -20.92 -0.92
CA THR A 343 4.53 -20.60 0.44
C THR A 343 3.53 -19.45 0.36
N LYS A 344 2.30 -19.71 0.80
CA LYS A 344 1.19 -18.75 0.84
C LYS A 344 0.55 -18.76 2.21
N GLU A 345 0.14 -17.59 2.66
CA GLU A 345 -0.65 -17.39 3.88
C GLU A 345 -1.82 -16.46 3.61
N GLU A 346 -2.86 -16.54 4.43
CA GLU A 346 -3.95 -15.58 4.37
C GLU A 346 -3.44 -14.18 4.72
N GLY A 347 -3.81 -13.19 3.90
CA GLY A 347 -3.34 -11.82 4.12
C GLY A 347 -3.81 -10.89 3.00
N GLN A 348 -4.93 -10.22 3.24
CA GLN A 348 -5.51 -9.28 2.29
C GLN A 348 -4.60 -8.06 2.10
N HIS A 349 -4.23 -7.76 0.86
CA HIS A 349 -3.44 -6.58 0.54
C HIS A 349 -3.59 -6.13 -0.92
N TRP A 350 -3.21 -4.88 -1.19
CA TRP A 350 -2.99 -4.39 -2.55
C TRP A 350 -1.57 -4.77 -2.99
N CYS A 351 -1.50 -5.82 -3.82
CA CYS A 351 -0.28 -6.37 -4.37
C CYS A 351 0.18 -5.58 -5.60
N TYR A 352 1.31 -4.89 -5.46
CA TYR A 352 1.98 -4.16 -6.55
C TYR A 352 3.03 -5.04 -7.23
N SER A 353 3.01 -5.10 -8.57
CA SER A 353 3.98 -5.88 -9.35
C SER A 353 4.17 -5.31 -10.75
N ASP A 354 5.42 -4.91 -11.06
CA ASP A 354 5.78 -4.44 -12.40
C ASP A 354 5.86 -5.58 -13.43
N ILE A 355 6.08 -6.81 -12.98
CA ILE A 355 6.20 -8.00 -13.82
C ILE A 355 4.92 -8.86 -13.84
N GLY A 356 3.84 -8.40 -13.22
CA GLY A 356 2.55 -9.09 -13.17
C GLY A 356 2.52 -10.34 -12.29
N GLN A 357 3.52 -10.54 -11.42
CA GLN A 357 3.53 -11.59 -10.42
C GLN A 357 2.85 -11.10 -9.14
N PHE A 358 1.67 -11.65 -8.84
CA PHE A 358 0.87 -11.28 -7.68
C PHE A 358 0.91 -12.35 -6.59
N CYS A 359 0.56 -11.97 -5.36
CA CYS A 359 0.38 -12.86 -4.22
C CYS A 359 -0.93 -13.67 -4.31
N GLU A 360 -1.19 -14.30 -5.45
CA GLU A 360 -2.36 -15.15 -5.66
C GLU A 360 -2.02 -16.63 -5.84
#